data_AF-A0A2E6BZS9-F1
#
_entry.id   AF-A0A2E6BZS9-F1
#
_cell.length_a   1.000
_cell.length_b   1.000
_cell.length_c   1.000
_cell.angle_alpha   90.00
_cell.angle_beta   90.00
_cell.angle_gamma   90.00
#
_symmetry.space_group_name_H-M   'P 1'
#
loop_
_entity.id
_entity.type
_entity.pdbx_description
1 polymer ?
#
loop_
_entity_poly.entity_id
_entity_poly.type
_entity_poly.pdbx_seq_one_letter_code
_entity_poly.pdbx_strand_id
1 'polypeptide(L)'
;MEAIIQQFVISSAEQKCLVQAVNDIDRRYLRDGLTKEDIPGILGILIAQAQKLKKMSGPDKKKLVIDILNHLISKIDAGDEDTEFELLLKRMVPPMVDAIALAAKAKKMMCPCFKA
;
A
#
# COMPACT_ATOMS: atom_id res chain seq x y z
N MET A 1 9.08 7.22 5.65
CA MET A 1 8.08 7.89 4.77
C MET A 1 8.73 8.78 3.71
N GLU A 2 9.34 9.91 4.05
CA GLU A 2 9.89 10.84 3.05
C GLU A 2 10.97 10.20 2.16
N ALA A 3 11.87 9.42 2.77
CA ALA A 3 12.89 8.65 2.06
C ALA A 3 12.32 7.58 1.10
N ILE A 4 11.12 7.05 1.36
CA ILE A 4 10.44 6.12 0.44
C ILE A 4 9.95 6.90 -0.77
N ILE A 5 9.28 8.03 -0.52
CA ILE A 5 8.68 8.84 -1.59
C ILE A 5 9.74 9.43 -2.52
N GLN A 6 10.89 9.86 -1.98
CA GLN A 6 11.99 10.43 -2.75
C GLN A 6 12.58 9.45 -3.80
N GLN A 7 12.35 8.15 -3.67
CA GLN A 7 12.77 7.15 -4.65
C GLN A 7 11.92 7.16 -5.92
N PHE A 8 10.79 7.88 -5.92
CA PHE A 8 9.84 7.90 -7.03
C PHE A 8 9.69 9.31 -7.61
N VAL A 9 9.67 9.39 -8.94
CA VAL A 9 9.45 10.66 -9.64
C VAL A 9 7.94 10.95 -9.70
N ILE A 10 7.43 11.62 -8.67
CA ILE A 10 6.02 12.07 -8.57
C ILE A 10 5.93 13.59 -8.39
N SER A 11 4.80 14.19 -8.76
CA SER A 11 4.60 15.63 -8.54
C SER A 11 4.43 15.96 -7.07
N SER A 12 4.73 17.21 -6.68
CA SER A 12 4.56 17.67 -5.30
C SER A 12 3.11 17.59 -4.81
N ALA A 13 2.13 17.74 -5.72
CA ALA A 13 0.71 17.55 -5.38
C ALA A 13 0.39 16.07 -5.09
N GLU A 14 0.88 15.14 -5.91
CA GLU A 14 0.74 13.70 -5.69
C GLU A 14 1.43 13.25 -4.40
N GLN A 15 2.63 13.78 -4.12
CA GLN A 15 3.35 13.54 -2.87
C GLN A 15 2.52 13.99 -1.65
N LYS A 16 1.95 15.20 -1.67
CA LYS A 16 1.10 15.68 -0.56
C LYS A 16 -0.10 14.77 -0.33
N CYS A 17 -0.80 14.36 -1.39
CA CYS A 17 -1.93 13.45 -1.29
C CYS A 17 -1.53 12.08 -0.70
N LEU A 18 -0.39 11.53 -1.14
CA LEU A 18 0.11 10.24 -0.67
C LEU A 18 0.53 10.31 0.81
N VAL A 19 1.29 11.32 1.20
CA VAL A 19 1.68 11.55 2.60
C VAL A 19 0.45 11.71 3.47
N GLN A 20 -0.55 12.48 3.02
CA GLN A 20 -1.78 12.67 3.76
C GLN A 20 -2.56 11.36 3.92
N ALA A 21 -2.68 10.55 2.86
CA ALA A 21 -3.34 9.25 2.94
C ALA A 21 -2.65 8.31 3.95
N VAL A 22 -1.31 8.31 3.98
CA VAL A 22 -0.59 7.47 4.94
C VAL A 22 -0.68 8.03 6.36
N ASN A 23 -0.64 9.35 6.55
CA ASN A 23 -0.89 9.96 7.86
C ASN A 23 -2.31 9.65 8.37
N ASP A 24 -3.29 9.59 7.47
CA ASP A 24 -4.65 9.22 7.84
C ASP A 24 -4.79 7.72 8.17
N ILE A 25 -3.98 6.86 7.54
CA ILE A 25 -3.85 5.44 7.93
C ILE A 25 -3.20 5.38 9.32
N ASP A 26 -2.08 6.05 9.51
CA ASP A 26 -1.34 6.11 10.78
C ASP A 26 -2.28 6.55 11.92
N ARG A 27 -3.00 7.66 11.75
CA ARG A 27 -3.97 8.12 12.76
C ARG A 27 -5.12 7.16 13.04
N ARG A 28 -5.60 6.43 12.02
CA ARG A 28 -6.76 5.53 12.14
C ARG A 28 -6.41 4.18 12.73
N TYR A 29 -5.20 3.70 12.49
CA TYR A 29 -4.82 2.33 12.84
C TYR A 29 -3.71 2.28 13.91
N LEU A 30 -2.79 3.25 13.96
CA LEU A 30 -1.70 3.23 14.94
C LEU A 30 -2.10 3.81 16.30
N ARG A 31 -3.16 4.63 16.40
CA ARG A 31 -3.66 5.10 17.71
C ARG A 31 -4.40 4.03 18.52
N ASP A 32 -5.02 3.07 17.83
CA ASP A 32 -5.80 2.00 18.44
C ASP A 32 -5.01 0.66 18.44
N GLY A 33 -3.76 0.68 17.96
CA GLY A 33 -2.91 -0.49 17.76
C GLY A 33 -3.14 -1.11 16.38
N LEU A 34 -2.15 -1.00 15.49
CA LEU A 34 -2.25 -1.59 14.16
C LEU A 34 -2.28 -3.11 14.30
N THR A 35 -3.41 -3.73 13.98
CA THR A 35 -3.57 -5.18 14.07
C THR A 35 -3.39 -5.83 12.70
N LYS A 36 -3.17 -7.15 12.70
CA LYS A 36 -2.99 -7.94 11.48
C LYS A 36 -4.24 -7.99 10.62
N GLU A 37 -5.40 -7.84 11.25
CA GLU A 37 -6.71 -7.77 10.59
C GLU A 37 -6.86 -6.49 9.77
N ASP A 38 -6.10 -5.44 10.07
CA ASP A 38 -6.15 -4.16 9.37
C ASP A 38 -5.34 -4.15 8.06
N ILE A 39 -4.33 -5.02 7.95
CA ILE A 39 -3.38 -5.07 6.82
C ILE A 39 -4.10 -5.17 5.46
N PRO A 40 -5.09 -6.07 5.24
CA PRO A 40 -5.79 -6.15 3.96
C PRO A 40 -6.55 -4.86 3.62
N GLY A 41 -7.15 -4.20 4.61
CA GLY A 41 -7.87 -2.93 4.43
C GLY A 41 -6.94 -1.79 4.05
N ILE A 42 -5.81 -1.67 4.77
CA ILE A 42 -4.76 -0.68 4.48
C ILE A 42 -4.17 -0.90 3.10
N LEU A 43 -3.89 -2.15 2.73
CA LEU A 43 -3.39 -2.51 1.41
C LEU A 43 -4.35 -2.05 0.30
N GLY A 44 -5.66 -2.25 0.48
CA GLY A 44 -6.68 -1.77 -0.45
C GLY A 44 -6.66 -0.24 -0.63
N ILE A 45 -6.52 0.50 0.47
CA ILE A 45 -6.39 1.97 0.45
C ILE A 45 -5.13 2.39 -0.32
N LEU A 46 -3.97 1.78 -0.03
CA LEU A 46 -2.71 2.11 -0.67
C LEU A 46 -2.72 1.82 -2.17
N ILE A 47 -3.27 0.68 -2.59
CA ILE A 47 -3.44 0.36 -4.01
C ILE A 47 -4.32 1.42 -4.69
N ALA A 48 -5.44 1.80 -4.08
CA ALA A 48 -6.33 2.82 -4.64
C ALA A 48 -5.64 4.19 -4.79
N GLN A 49 -4.78 4.58 -3.84
CA GLN A 49 -3.98 5.80 -3.95
C GLN A 49 -2.91 5.69 -5.04
N ALA A 50 -2.17 4.57 -5.09
CA ALA A 50 -1.15 4.34 -6.10
C ALA A 50 -1.72 4.36 -7.53
N GLN A 51 -2.97 3.89 -7.73
CA GLN A 51 -3.62 3.96 -9.03
C GLN A 51 -3.86 5.40 -9.52
N LYS A 52 -4.00 6.38 -8.62
CA LYS A 52 -4.16 7.79 -8.97
C LYS A 52 -2.89 8.43 -9.53
N LEU A 53 -1.72 7.81 -9.32
CA LEU A 53 -0.42 8.28 -9.80
C LEU A 53 -0.28 7.96 -11.30
N LYS A 54 -0.66 8.91 -12.17
CA LYS A 54 -0.85 8.64 -13.60
C LYS A 54 0.45 8.38 -14.36
N LYS A 55 1.55 9.01 -13.93
CA LYS A 55 2.85 8.96 -14.61
C LYS A 55 3.74 7.79 -14.16
N MET A 56 3.27 7.00 -13.20
CA MET A 56 4.05 5.92 -12.59
C MET A 56 3.74 4.59 -13.29
N SER A 57 4.79 3.79 -13.54
CA SER A 57 4.64 2.46 -14.13
C SER A 57 3.91 1.51 -13.17
N GLY A 58 3.31 0.44 -13.70
CA GLY A 58 2.70 -0.61 -12.86
C GLY A 58 3.66 -1.23 -11.84
N PRO A 59 4.89 -1.61 -12.24
CA PRO A 59 5.93 -2.08 -11.32
C PRO A 59 6.29 -1.07 -10.23
N ASP A 60 6.44 0.21 -10.57
CA ASP A 60 6.78 1.25 -9.59
C ASP A 60 5.63 1.46 -8.58
N LYS A 61 4.37 1.42 -9.05
CA LYS A 61 3.20 1.47 -8.15
C LYS A 61 3.19 0.30 -7.18
N LYS A 62 3.49 -0.92 -7.66
CA LYS A 62 3.61 -2.11 -6.82
C LYS A 62 4.70 -1.91 -5.77
N LYS A 63 5.89 -1.47 -6.18
CA LYS A 63 7.02 -1.22 -5.28
C LYS A 63 6.67 -0.18 -4.21
N LEU A 64 6.08 0.95 -4.62
CA LEU A 64 5.63 1.99 -3.69
C LEU A 64 4.65 1.46 -2.63
N VAL A 65 3.67 0.66 -3.04
CA VAL A 65 2.69 0.06 -2.10
C VAL A 65 3.39 -0.88 -1.12
N ILE A 66 4.31 -1.72 -1.61
CA ILE A 66 5.09 -2.63 -0.77
C ILE A 66 5.92 -1.85 0.25
N ASP A 67 6.66 -0.83 -0.19
CA ASP A 67 7.55 -0.05 0.67
C ASP A 67 6.77 0.70 1.75
N ILE A 68 5.64 1.30 1.40
CA ILE A 68 4.77 2.00 2.37
C ILE A 68 4.17 1.00 3.37
N LEU A 69 3.67 -0.14 2.90
CA LEU A 69 3.06 -1.13 3.78
C LEU A 69 4.09 -1.77 4.71
N ASN A 70 5.30 -2.05 4.23
CA ASN A 70 6.40 -2.52 5.07
C ASN A 70 6.78 -1.48 6.13
N HIS A 71 6.83 -0.19 5.78
CA HIS A 71 7.07 0.90 6.73
C HIS A 71 5.98 1.02 7.79
N LEU A 72 4.73 0.70 7.45
CA LEU A 72 3.62 0.67 8.41
C LEU A 72 3.69 -0.58 9.29
N ILE A 73 4.07 -1.73 8.74
CA ILE A 73 4.25 -2.97 9.49
C ILE A 73 5.35 -2.82 10.55
N SER A 74 6.49 -2.18 10.25
CA SER A 74 7.55 -1.94 11.26
C SER A 74 7.15 -1.04 12.43
N LYS A 75 5.92 -0.50 12.41
CA LYS A 75 5.38 0.35 13.48
C LYS A 75 4.34 -0.38 14.32
N ILE A 76 4.09 -1.67 14.06
CA ILE A 76 3.11 -2.46 14.82
C ILE A 76 3.62 -2.64 16.25
N ASP A 77 4.82 -3.17 16.38
CA ASP A 77 5.48 -3.35 17.68
C ASP A 77 6.52 -2.25 17.90
N ALA A 78 6.66 -1.81 19.15
CA ALA A 78 7.69 -0.83 19.50
C ALA A 78 9.06 -1.53 19.57
N GLY A 79 10.00 -1.12 18.72
CA GLY A 79 11.35 -1.66 18.71
C GLY A 79 12.19 -1.15 17.55
N ASP A 80 13.50 -1.40 17.63
CA ASP A 80 14.46 -1.05 16.57
C ASP A 80 14.56 -2.15 15.50
N GLU A 81 14.12 -3.38 15.83
CA GLU A 81 14.16 -4.55 14.95
C GLU A 81 12.75 -5.11 14.73
N ASP A 82 12.53 -5.64 13.51
CA ASP A 82 11.28 -6.30 13.19
C ASP A 82 11.09 -7.58 14.01
N THR A 83 9.91 -7.77 14.59
CA THR A 83 9.54 -9.04 15.22
C THR A 83 9.42 -10.15 14.17
N GLU A 84 9.49 -11.43 14.58
CA GLU A 84 9.22 -12.55 13.66
C GLU A 84 7.86 -12.42 12.97
N PHE A 85 6.90 -11.82 13.67
CA PHE A 85 5.58 -11.57 13.17
C PHE A 85 5.55 -10.47 12.10
N GLU A 86 6.22 -9.34 12.34
CA GLU A 86 6.37 -8.27 11.34
C GLU A 86 7.11 -8.78 10.09
N LEU A 87 8.15 -9.60 10.28
CA LEU A 87 8.86 -10.26 9.17
C LEU A 87 7.95 -11.19 8.37
N LEU A 88 7.09 -11.97 9.04
CA LEU A 88 6.10 -12.81 8.38
C LEU A 88 5.13 -11.97 7.54
N LEU A 89 4.57 -10.91 8.12
CA LEU A 89 3.67 -10.00 7.41
C LEU A 89 4.34 -9.37 6.18
N LYS A 90 5.55 -8.85 6.33
CA LYS A 90 6.33 -8.25 5.22
C LYS A 90 6.57 -9.25 4.09
N ARG A 91 6.82 -10.52 4.39
CA ARG A 91 6.94 -11.60 3.38
C ARG A 91 5.63 -11.87 2.64
N MET A 92 4.49 -11.66 3.29
CA MET A 92 3.15 -11.82 2.69
C MET A 92 2.72 -10.61 1.85
N VAL A 93 3.31 -9.42 2.06
CA VAL A 93 2.91 -8.20 1.33
C VAL A 93 3.02 -8.33 -0.20
N PRO A 94 4.17 -8.76 -0.79
CA PRO A 94 4.28 -8.89 -2.24
C PRO A 94 3.22 -9.81 -2.87
N PRO A 95 2.99 -11.06 -2.38
CA PRO A 95 1.96 -11.91 -2.97
C PRO A 95 0.54 -11.37 -2.76
N MET A 96 0.25 -10.66 -1.66
CA MET A 96 -1.05 -10.01 -1.47
C MET A 96 -1.30 -8.89 -2.51
N VAL A 97 -0.29 -8.07 -2.79
CA VAL A 97 -0.37 -7.05 -3.84
C VAL A 97 -0.62 -7.69 -5.20
N ASP A 98 0.08 -8.79 -5.51
CA ASP A 98 -0.10 -9.53 -6.75
C ASP A 98 -1.50 -10.14 -6.88
N ALA A 99 -2.01 -10.73 -5.81
CA ALA A 99 -3.36 -11.31 -5.77
C ALA A 99 -4.44 -10.25 -6.03
N ILE A 100 -4.33 -9.06 -5.41
CA ILE A 100 -5.28 -7.96 -5.64
C ILE A 100 -5.13 -7.40 -7.06
N ALA A 101 -3.91 -7.28 -7.58
CA ALA A 101 -3.68 -6.82 -8.95
C ALA A 101 -4.28 -7.80 -9.98
N LEU A 102 -4.14 -9.11 -9.74
CA LEU A 102 -4.76 -10.15 -10.55
C LEU A 102 -6.29 -10.07 -10.48
N ALA A 103 -6.86 -9.94 -9.28
CA ALA A 103 -8.30 -9.80 -9.10
C ALA A 103 -8.86 -8.55 -9.79
N ALA A 104 -8.15 -7.42 -9.75
CA ALA A 104 -8.53 -6.20 -10.45
C ALA A 104 -8.53 -6.36 -11.98
N LYS A 105 -7.53 -7.06 -12.53
CA LYS A 105 -7.48 -7.39 -13.96
C LYS A 105 -8.58 -8.37 -14.36
N ALA A 106 -8.83 -9.39 -13.54
CA ALA A 106 -9.88 -10.38 -13.76
C ALA A 106 -11.26 -9.71 -13.78
N LYS A 107 -11.56 -8.80 -12.83
CA LYS A 107 -12.82 -8.02 -12.84
C LYS A 107 -12.99 -7.20 -14.11
N LYS A 108 -11.90 -6.61 -14.64
CA LYS A 108 -11.92 -5.85 -15.89
C LYS A 108 -12.15 -6.76 -17.12
N MET A 109 -11.61 -7.98 -17.11
CA MET A 109 -11.81 -8.98 -18.17
C MET A 109 -13.19 -9.64 -18.11
N MET A 110 -13.72 -9.86 -16.90
CA MET A 110 -15.02 -10.49 -16.61
C MET A 110 -16.21 -9.52 -16.72
N CYS A 111 -15.99 -8.31 -17.24
CA CYS A 111 -17.05 -7.35 -17.56
C CYS A 111 -17.24 -7.19 -19.08
N PRO A 112 -17.72 -8.23 -19.81
CA PRO A 112 -18.14 -8.09 -21.20
C PRO A 112 -19.48 -7.33 -21.36
N CYS A 113 -20.17 -6.98 -20.26
CA CYS A 113 -21.54 -6.42 -20.28
C CYS A 113 -21.66 -4.89 -20.17
N PHE A 114 -20.58 -4.11 -20.37
CA PHE A 114 -20.67 -2.64 -20.59
C PHE A 114 -20.55 -2.26 -22.07
N LYS A 115 -21.03 -3.14 -22.95
CA LYS A 115 -21.60 -2.76 -24.24
C LYS A 115 -23.09 -3.07 -24.16
N ALA A 116 -23.86 -2.08 -23.70
CA ALA A 116 -25.29 -1.97 -23.93
C ALA A 116 -25.53 -0.58 -24.51
#